data_AF-A0A2K8NU01-F1
#
_entry.id   AF-A0A2K8NU01-F1
#
_cell.length_a   1.000
_cell.length_b   1.000
_cell.length_c   1.000
_cell.angle_alpha   90.00
_cell.angle_beta   90.00
_cell.angle_gamma   90.00
#
_symmetry.space_group_name_H-M   'P 1'
#
loop_
_entity.id
_entity.type
_entity.pdbx_description
1 polymer ?
#
loop_
_entity_poly.entity_id
_entity_poly.type
_entity_poly.pdbx_seq_one_letter_code
_entity_poly.pdbx_strand_id
1 'polypeptide(L)'
;MNKPVVVIGHRMGQGFNVQRGIESVGGTAIVIEGMGADMRLGDMMQEHQADLGISFCGSGGAGAITAANDYGYIARDHLRTIGEGITAIRDGIEVLGFGFMDTEELGSELTKVWLQTHAND
;
A
#
# COMPACT_ATOMS: atom_id res chain seq x y z
N MET A 1 20.06 -5.23 1.91
CA MET A 1 18.70 -5.15 1.36
C MET A 1 17.88 -4.33 2.33
N ASN A 2 17.38 -3.18 1.90
CA ASN A 2 16.46 -2.41 2.72
C ASN A 2 15.14 -3.17 2.83
N LYS A 3 14.60 -3.23 4.04
CA LYS A 3 13.31 -3.85 4.34
C LYS A 3 12.24 -2.79 4.08
N PRO A 4 11.34 -2.95 3.09
CA PRO A 4 10.36 -1.92 2.78
C PRO A 4 9.43 -1.69 3.95
N VAL A 5 9.12 -0.42 4.23
CA VAL A 5 8.06 -0.01 5.15
C VAL A 5 6.81 0.26 4.34
N VAL A 6 5.76 -0.53 4.56
CA VAL A 6 4.48 -0.44 3.86
C VAL A 6 3.38 -0.02 4.82
N VAL A 7 2.66 1.05 4.50
CA VAL A 7 1.52 1.53 5.30
C VAL A 7 0.21 1.06 4.66
N ILE A 8 -0.71 0.58 5.48
CA ILE A 8 -1.99 0.02 5.05
C ILE A 8 -3.12 0.86 5.66
N GLY A 9 -3.87 1.54 4.81
CA GLY A 9 -5.05 2.30 5.17
C GLY A 9 -6.31 1.63 4.63
N HIS A 10 -6.98 0.80 5.43
CA HIS A 10 -8.26 0.21 5.04
C HIS A 10 -9.41 1.02 5.64
N ARG A 11 -10.39 1.46 4.84
CA ARG A 11 -11.50 2.32 5.31
C ARG A 11 -12.23 1.81 6.56
N MET A 12 -12.32 0.49 6.70
CA MET A 12 -12.96 -0.18 7.84
C MET A 12 -11.99 -0.54 8.99
N GLY A 13 -10.73 -0.09 8.96
CA GLY A 13 -9.71 -0.41 9.98
C GLY A 13 -9.21 -1.86 9.93
N GLN A 14 -9.27 -2.50 8.75
CA GLN A 14 -8.73 -3.85 8.49
C GLN A 14 -7.36 -3.75 7.81
N GLY A 15 -6.93 -4.77 7.06
CA GLY A 15 -5.61 -4.79 6.41
C GLY A 15 -4.63 -5.79 7.03
N PHE A 16 -5.07 -6.54 8.04
CA PHE A 16 -4.21 -7.48 8.77
C PHE A 16 -3.84 -8.71 7.94
N ASN A 17 -4.62 -9.09 6.92
CA ASN A 17 -4.22 -10.17 6.04
C ASN A 17 -3.10 -9.67 5.10
N VAL A 18 -3.27 -8.48 4.53
CA VAL A 18 -2.21 -7.82 3.74
C VAL A 18 -0.94 -7.65 4.56
N GLN A 19 -1.05 -7.21 5.82
CA GLN A 19 0.07 -7.15 6.76
C GLN A 19 0.82 -8.47 6.86
N ARG A 20 0.11 -9.58 7.15
CA ARG A 20 0.73 -10.91 7.24
C ARG A 20 1.44 -11.30 5.95
N GLY A 21 0.84 -10.99 4.80
CA GLY A 21 1.45 -11.17 3.49
C GLY A 21 2.78 -10.44 3.33
N ILE A 22 2.81 -9.13 3.65
CA ILE A 22 4.01 -8.28 3.58
C ILE A 22 5.11 -8.83 4.50
N GLU A 23 4.76 -9.15 5.74
CA GLU A 23 5.73 -9.63 6.74
C GLU A 23 6.30 -11.02 6.38
N SER A 24 5.48 -11.90 5.77
CA SER A 24 5.91 -13.25 5.37
C SER A 24 7.06 -13.28 4.35
N VAL A 25 7.24 -12.20 3.59
CA VAL A 25 8.29 -12.05 2.58
C VAL A 25 9.36 -11.04 2.97
N GLY A 26 9.36 -10.63 4.25
CA GLY A 26 10.40 -9.79 4.82
C GLY A 26 10.17 -8.30 4.72
N GLY A 27 8.96 -7.82 4.40
CA GLY A 27 8.56 -6.41 4.53
C GLY A 27 8.16 -6.03 5.95
N THR A 28 8.12 -4.72 6.25
CA THR A 28 7.57 -4.16 7.49
C THR A 28 6.23 -3.54 7.15
N ALA A 29 5.17 -3.88 7.88
CA ALA A 29 3.84 -3.36 7.62
C ALA A 29 3.30 -2.56 8.82
N ILE A 30 2.62 -1.46 8.52
CA ILE A 30 1.97 -0.59 9.50
C ILE A 30 0.49 -0.50 9.12
N VAL A 31 -0.38 -1.10 9.93
CA VAL A 31 -1.84 -1.02 9.73
C VAL A 31 -2.38 0.18 10.49
N ILE A 32 -3.11 1.05 9.78
CA ILE A 32 -3.85 2.14 10.40
C ILE A 32 -5.18 1.57 10.90
N GLU A 33 -5.34 1.50 12.21
CA GLU A 33 -6.56 1.01 12.83
C GLU A 33 -7.67 2.07 12.87
N GLY A 34 -8.92 1.60 12.86
CA GLY A 34 -10.11 2.43 13.00
C GLY A 34 -10.79 2.82 11.68
N MET A 35 -12.01 3.33 11.79
CA MET A 35 -12.79 3.78 10.63
C MET A 35 -12.17 5.03 9.99
N GLY A 36 -12.15 5.07 8.66
CA GLY A 36 -11.56 6.16 7.90
C GLY A 36 -10.02 6.11 7.81
N ALA A 37 -9.43 4.98 8.17
CA ALA A 37 -7.98 4.77 8.11
C ALA A 37 -7.38 4.96 6.70
N ASP A 38 -8.15 4.74 5.63
CA ASP A 38 -7.72 5.03 4.25
C ASP A 38 -7.34 6.50 4.05
N MET A 39 -8.04 7.42 4.72
CA MET A 39 -7.80 8.86 4.59
C MET A 39 -6.53 9.34 5.30
N ARG A 40 -6.01 8.57 6.25
CA ARG A 40 -4.79 8.88 7.00
C ARG A 40 -3.53 8.26 6.40
N LEU A 41 -3.66 7.62 5.24
CA LEU A 41 -2.56 6.88 4.61
C LEU A 41 -1.35 7.77 4.37
N GLY A 42 -1.54 8.95 3.77
CA GLY A 42 -0.46 9.89 3.49
C GLY A 42 0.26 10.36 4.75
N ASP A 43 -0.48 10.74 5.79
CA ASP A 43 0.09 11.19 7.07
C ASP A 43 1.03 10.14 7.66
N MET A 44 0.56 8.89 7.71
CA MET A 44 1.29 7.76 8.28
C MET A 44 2.49 7.36 7.42
N MET A 45 2.38 7.49 6.09
CA MET A 45 3.53 7.30 5.21
C MET A 45 4.63 8.32 5.49
N GLN A 46 4.26 9.59 5.68
CA GLN A 46 5.24 10.63 6.02
C GLN A 46 5.87 10.42 7.40
N GLU A 47 5.04 10.12 8.40
CA GLU A 47 5.50 9.89 9.78
C GLU A 47 6.54 8.76 9.86
N HIS A 48 6.33 7.70 9.09
CA HIS A 48 7.17 6.50 9.12
C HIS A 48 8.18 6.41 7.97
N GLN A 49 8.27 7.44 7.12
CA GLN A 49 9.11 7.44 5.92
C GLN A 49 8.89 6.17 5.06
N ALA A 50 7.63 5.85 4.82
CA ALA A 50 7.23 4.61 4.16
C ALA A 50 7.59 4.59 2.67
N ASP A 51 7.97 3.41 2.19
CA ASP A 51 8.32 3.16 0.79
C ASP A 51 7.11 2.87 -0.10
N LEU A 52 6.00 2.39 0.50
CA LEU A 52 4.78 2.04 -0.22
C LEU A 52 3.54 2.29 0.65
N GLY A 53 2.48 2.79 0.03
CA GLY A 53 1.15 2.93 0.64
C GLY A 53 0.11 2.05 -0.05
N ILE A 54 -0.74 1.38 0.72
CA ILE A 54 -1.87 0.60 0.20
C ILE A 54 -3.17 1.12 0.85
N SER A 55 -4.04 1.73 0.04
CA SER A 55 -5.34 2.24 0.47
C SER A 55 -6.46 1.32 0.00
N PHE A 56 -7.39 0.98 0.88
CA PHE A 56 -8.61 0.24 0.55
C PHE A 56 -9.88 1.03 0.84
N CYS A 57 -10.71 1.23 -0.18
CA CYS A 57 -12.07 1.74 0.00
C CYS A 57 -13.02 1.14 -1.05
N GLY A 58 -14.33 1.35 -0.92
CA GLY A 58 -15.32 0.73 -1.83
C GLY A 58 -15.09 1.08 -3.31
N SER A 59 -14.68 2.32 -3.61
CA SER A 59 -14.30 2.72 -4.98
C SER A 59 -12.86 2.36 -5.33
N GLY A 60 -11.98 2.31 -4.34
CA GLY A 60 -10.56 2.05 -4.47
C GLY A 60 -9.68 3.25 -4.78
N GLY A 61 -10.13 4.49 -4.51
CA GLY A 61 -9.31 5.66 -4.81
C GLY A 61 -9.15 6.73 -3.74
N ALA A 62 -10.05 6.83 -2.76
CA ALA A 62 -10.08 7.99 -1.87
C ALA A 62 -8.77 8.22 -1.10
N GLY A 63 -8.24 7.19 -0.43
CA GLY A 63 -6.98 7.32 0.33
C GLY A 63 -5.78 7.60 -0.56
N ALA A 64 -5.70 6.94 -1.72
CA ALA A 64 -4.61 7.13 -2.68
C ALA A 64 -4.60 8.55 -3.28
N ILE A 65 -5.77 9.07 -3.68
CA ILE A 65 -5.95 10.44 -4.17
C ILE A 65 -5.62 11.46 -3.08
N THR A 66 -6.03 11.19 -1.84
CA THR A 66 -5.77 12.08 -0.70
C THR A 66 -4.26 12.18 -0.44
N ALA A 67 -3.56 11.05 -0.36
CA ALA A 67 -2.11 11.03 -0.18
C ALA A 67 -1.38 11.79 -1.30
N ALA A 68 -1.82 11.65 -2.55
CA ALA A 68 -1.27 12.39 -3.67
C ALA A 68 -1.52 13.90 -3.57
N ASN A 69 -2.72 14.34 -3.17
CA ASN A 69 -3.04 15.75 -3.04
C ASN A 69 -2.32 16.43 -1.88
N ASP A 70 -2.22 15.75 -0.73
CA ASP A 70 -1.68 16.34 0.50
C ASP A 70 -0.15 16.36 0.51
N TYR A 71 0.48 15.35 -0.09
CA TYR A 71 1.93 15.15 0.01
C TYR A 71 2.65 14.99 -1.33
N GLY A 72 1.93 14.96 -2.46
CA GLY A 72 2.53 14.86 -3.79
C GLY A 72 2.99 13.45 -4.17
N TYR A 73 2.59 12.42 -3.44
CA TYR A 73 2.92 11.02 -3.77
C TYR A 73 2.40 10.64 -5.17
N ILE A 74 3.19 9.84 -5.89
CA ILE A 74 2.74 9.28 -7.16
C ILE A 74 1.79 8.12 -6.85
N ALA A 75 0.51 8.32 -7.14
CA ALA A 75 -0.54 7.36 -6.79
C ALA A 75 -1.23 6.76 -8.03
N ARG A 76 -1.72 5.52 -7.88
CA ARG A 76 -2.63 4.87 -8.83
C ARG A 76 -3.81 4.28 -8.06
N ASP A 77 -5.01 4.64 -8.47
CA ASP A 77 -6.26 4.26 -7.84
C ASP A 77 -7.13 3.35 -8.72
N HIS A 78 -8.26 2.90 -8.15
CA HIS A 78 -9.25 2.01 -8.78
C HIS A 78 -8.70 0.64 -9.21
N LEU A 79 -7.61 0.18 -8.59
CA LEU A 79 -7.03 -1.14 -8.85
C LEU A 79 -8.00 -2.24 -8.41
N ARG A 80 -8.16 -3.26 -9.26
CA ARG A 80 -9.10 -4.38 -9.05
C ARG A 80 -8.42 -5.72 -8.91
N THR A 81 -7.14 -5.81 -9.28
CA THR A 81 -6.39 -7.06 -9.29
C THR A 81 -4.96 -6.87 -8.78
N ILE A 82 -4.38 -7.94 -8.23
CA ILE A 82 -2.98 -7.96 -7.79
C ILE A 82 -2.03 -7.61 -8.96
N GLY A 83 -2.32 -8.09 -10.17
CA GLY A 83 -1.51 -7.83 -11.37
C GLY A 83 -1.41 -6.34 -11.75
N GLU A 84 -2.50 -5.58 -11.58
CA GLU A 84 -2.45 -4.13 -11.80
C GLU A 84 -1.57 -3.43 -10.76
N GLY A 85 -1.60 -3.88 -9.51
CA GLY A 85 -0.70 -3.40 -8.45
C GLY A 85 0.76 -3.72 -8.72
N ILE A 86 1.06 -4.94 -9.17
CA ILE A 86 2.41 -5.35 -9.58
C ILE A 86 2.94 -4.44 -10.70
N THR A 87 2.09 -4.15 -11.69
CA THR A 87 2.45 -3.25 -12.79
C THR A 87 2.69 -1.84 -12.28
N ALA A 88 1.83 -1.33 -11.38
CA ALA A 88 1.99 -0.02 -10.77
C ALA A 88 3.32 0.13 -10.01
N ILE A 89 3.72 -0.87 -9.23
CA ILE A 89 5.01 -0.83 -8.51
C ILE A 89 6.19 -0.76 -9.50
N ARG A 90 6.13 -1.52 -10.60
CA ARG A 90 7.17 -1.46 -11.65
C ARG A 90 7.21 -0.12 -12.37
N ASP A 91 6.08 0.57 -12.44
CA ASP A 91 5.98 1.92 -13.00
C ASP A 91 6.45 3.01 -12.01
N GLY A 92 6.90 2.65 -10.81
CA GLY A 92 7.37 3.58 -9.78
C GLY A 92 6.24 4.26 -9.00
N ILE A 93 5.04 3.65 -8.95
CA ILE A 93 3.93 4.16 -8.14
C ILE A 93 4.16 3.83 -6.66
N GLU A 94 4.04 4.85 -5.82
CA GLU A 94 4.28 4.79 -4.36
C GLU A 94 3.00 4.48 -3.58
N VAL A 95 1.83 4.90 -4.10
CA VAL A 95 0.55 4.71 -3.40
C VAL A 95 -0.46 4.00 -4.29
N LEU A 96 -0.96 2.86 -3.81
CA LEU A 96 -1.86 1.97 -4.52
C LEU A 96 -3.26 2.00 -3.89
N GLY A 97 -4.27 2.40 -4.66
CA GLY A 97 -5.67 2.40 -4.27
C GLY A 97 -6.40 1.17 -4.82
N PHE A 98 -6.89 0.32 -3.94
CA PHE A 98 -7.65 -0.88 -4.28
C PHE A 98 -9.09 -0.81 -3.78
N GLY A 99 -9.99 -1.48 -4.50
CA GLY A 99 -11.25 -1.95 -3.90
C GLY A 99 -10.98 -2.83 -2.67
N PHE A 100 -11.99 -3.16 -1.86
CA PHE A 100 -11.78 -4.02 -0.68
C PHE A 100 -11.13 -5.37 -1.04
N MET A 101 -9.85 -5.53 -0.68
CA MET A 101 -9.01 -6.68 -1.02
C MET A 101 -7.98 -6.92 0.10
N ASP A 102 -8.45 -7.26 1.30
CA ASP A 102 -7.56 -7.61 2.41
C ASP A 102 -7.18 -9.10 2.35
N THR A 103 -6.15 -9.44 1.54
CA THR A 103 -5.65 -10.81 1.40
C THR A 103 -4.13 -10.89 1.63
N GLU A 104 -3.66 -12.03 2.13
CA GLU A 104 -2.21 -12.28 2.32
C GLU A 104 -1.46 -12.31 0.99
N GLU A 105 -2.08 -12.87 -0.06
CA GLU A 105 -1.49 -12.94 -1.40
C GLU A 105 -1.16 -11.53 -1.92
N LEU A 106 -2.10 -10.59 -1.81
CA LEU A 106 -1.88 -9.20 -2.24
C LEU A 106 -0.64 -8.59 -1.53
N GLY A 107 -0.57 -8.71 -0.20
CA GLY A 107 0.55 -8.15 0.55
C GLY A 107 1.90 -8.78 0.17
N SER A 108 1.93 -10.11 0.02
CA SER A 108 3.16 -10.84 -0.30
C SER A 108 3.65 -10.55 -1.73
N GLU A 109 2.75 -10.56 -2.73
CA GLU A 109 3.13 -10.34 -4.13
C GLU A 109 3.59 -8.92 -4.40
N LEU A 110 2.90 -7.91 -3.85
CA LEU A 110 3.32 -6.51 -4.00
C LEU A 110 4.70 -6.26 -3.36
N THR A 111 4.93 -6.82 -2.17
CA THR A 111 6.22 -6.66 -1.47
C THR A 111 7.37 -7.37 -2.20
N LYS A 112 7.14 -8.59 -2.71
CA LYS A 112 8.14 -9.30 -3.52
C LYS A 112 8.54 -8.48 -4.74
N VAL A 113 7.57 -7.91 -5.44
CA VAL A 113 7.84 -7.10 -6.64
C VAL A 113 8.57 -5.82 -6.27
N TRP A 114 8.19 -5.13 -5.19
CA TRP A 114 8.91 -3.95 -4.72
C TRP A 114 10.38 -4.27 -4.42
N LEU A 115 10.63 -5.37 -3.68
CA LEU A 115 11.99 -5.84 -3.37
C LEU A 115 12.79 -6.15 -4.63
N GLN A 116 12.19 -6.75 -5.65
CA GLN A 116 12.85 -7.05 -6.92
C GLN A 116 13.22 -5.78 -7.69
N THR A 117 12.32 -4.79 -7.72
CA THR A 117 12.54 -3.51 -8.41
C THR A 117 13.70 -2.73 -7.77
N HIS A 118 13.81 -2.73 -6.44
CA HIS A 118 14.78 -1.93 -5.68
C HIS A 118 16.00 -2.73 -5.19
N ALA A 119 16.14 -4.01 -5.58
CA ALA A 119 17.31 -4.82 -5.21
C ALA A 119 18.59 -4.43 -5.97
N ASN A 120 18.47 -3.68 -7.06
CA ASN A 120 19.59 -3.31 -7.94
C ASN A 120 20.03 -1.84 -7.82
N ASP A 121 19.42 -1.09 -6.89
CA ASP A 121 19.80 0.27 -6.51
C ASP A 121 20.77 0.26 -5.31
#